data_AF-A0A8B8IMR7-F1
#
_entry.id   AF-A0A8B8IMR7-F1
#
_cell.length_a   1.000
_cell.length_b   1.000
_cell.length_c   1.000
_cell.angle_alpha   90.00
_cell.angle_beta   90.00
_cell.angle_gamma   90.00
#
_symmetry.space_group_name_H-M   'P 1'
#
loop_
_entity.id
_entity.type
_entity.pdbx_description
1 polymer ?
#
loop_
_entity_poly.entity_id
_entity_poly.type
_entity_poly.pdbx_seq_one_letter_code
_entity_poly.pdbx_strand_id
1 'polypeptide(L)'
;MDRCVNCGIATSNCNTLRRRPLNDEIILSVIRQWLAPQSVSSSDHVCQACWDLAQSPQALNQGRLLGHCNVCLCCGCSLAVRVSHRLHKNSIRESRIYNVIQEWIIPRTIQATSHICHKCWMAADRASVNMTSGPSTSFRQDSPQIVEPQQQDLPDVTPNAGVSSNQPVPSIVLSEYMRAIETERRCFIEGCQRTERYRVPLTTRKMLFNEYKYYIPENNRLCG
;
A
#
# COMPACT_ATOMS: atom_id res chain seq x y z
N MET A 1 -2.19 -7.10 10.71
CA MET A 1 -0.98 -7.15 9.85
C MET A 1 -0.04 -8.20 10.44
N ASP A 2 -0.03 -9.41 9.88
CA ASP A 2 0.75 -10.53 10.45
C ASP A 2 2.12 -10.64 9.80
N ARG A 3 2.95 -9.61 10.00
CA ARG A 3 4.31 -9.58 9.48
C ARG A 3 5.32 -9.40 10.60
N CYS A 4 6.47 -10.05 10.46
CA CYS A 4 7.61 -9.77 11.32
C CYS A 4 8.05 -8.32 11.14
N VAL A 5 8.11 -7.54 12.21
CA VAL A 5 8.53 -6.13 12.12
C VAL A 5 9.99 -5.98 11.69
N ASN A 6 10.84 -6.96 12.01
CA ASN A 6 12.24 -6.93 11.58
C ASN A 6 12.43 -7.32 10.11
N CYS A 7 12.03 -8.51 9.66
CA CYS A 7 12.31 -8.94 8.27
C CYS A 7 11.13 -8.79 7.29
N GLY A 8 9.95 -8.36 7.75
CA GLY A 8 8.78 -8.13 6.91
C GLY A 8 8.09 -9.38 6.35
N ILE A 9 8.57 -10.57 6.72
CA ILE A 9 7.97 -11.85 6.31
C ILE A 9 6.57 -11.98 6.89
N ALA A 10 5.62 -12.46 6.09
CA ALA A 10 4.28 -12.78 6.56
C ALA A 10 4.35 -14.04 7.43
N THR A 11 4.04 -13.90 8.73
CA THR A 11 4.03 -15.00 9.69
C THR A 11 2.71 -15.76 9.67
N SER A 12 1.62 -15.18 9.17
CA SER A 12 0.32 -15.84 9.05
C SER A 12 0.28 -16.96 8.00
N ASN A 13 1.07 -16.84 6.94
CA ASN A 13 0.97 -17.70 5.77
C ASN A 13 1.97 -18.86 5.78
N CYS A 14 2.72 -19.01 6.88
CA CYS A 14 3.77 -19.99 6.99
C CYS A 14 3.69 -20.67 8.36
N ASN A 15 3.04 -21.84 8.41
CA ASN A 15 2.89 -22.63 9.64
C ASN A 15 4.24 -23.02 10.30
N THR A 16 5.34 -22.92 9.55
CA THR A 16 6.70 -23.17 10.05
C THR A 16 7.33 -21.96 10.72
N LEU A 17 6.81 -20.75 10.49
CA LEU A 17 7.34 -19.51 11.07
C LEU A 17 6.58 -19.17 12.35
N ARG A 18 7.08 -19.67 13.48
CA ARG A 18 6.56 -19.27 14.79
C ARG A 18 6.68 -17.75 14.96
N ARG A 19 5.60 -17.15 15.45
CA ARG A 19 5.51 -15.72 15.78
C ARG A 19 5.84 -15.55 17.26
N ARG A 20 6.70 -14.59 17.58
CA ARG A 20 7.07 -14.24 18.96
C ARG A 20 6.66 -12.80 19.25
N PRO A 21 5.88 -12.55 20.32
CA PRO A 21 5.59 -11.20 20.78
C PRO A 21 6.85 -10.59 21.39
N LEU A 22 7.02 -9.27 21.26
CA LEU A 22 8.17 -8.54 21.82
C LEU A 22 7.94 -8.15 23.29
N ASN A 23 7.68 -9.15 24.14
CA ASN A 23 7.44 -8.95 25.58
C ASN A 23 8.72 -8.97 26.41
N ASP A 24 9.82 -9.50 25.84
CA ASP A 24 11.14 -9.49 26.47
C ASP A 24 11.81 -8.13 26.20
N GLU A 25 12.08 -7.38 27.27
CA GLU A 25 12.66 -6.03 27.17
C GLU A 25 14.06 -6.02 26.53
N ILE A 26 14.86 -7.08 26.73
CA ILE A 26 16.18 -7.17 26.11
C ILE A 26 16.02 -7.30 24.61
N ILE A 27 15.16 -8.23 24.17
CA ILE A 27 14.90 -8.44 22.74
C ILE A 27 14.24 -7.21 22.11
N LEU A 28 13.29 -6.58 22.79
CA LEU A 28 12.66 -5.36 22.32
C LEU A 28 13.68 -4.22 22.14
N SER A 29 14.65 -4.09 23.05
CA SER A 29 15.71 -3.08 22.94
C SER A 29 16.60 -3.31 21.72
N VAL A 30 17.02 -4.55 21.46
CA VAL A 30 17.81 -4.95 20.27
C VAL A 30 17.04 -4.65 19.00
N ILE A 31 15.76 -5.04 18.92
CA ILE A 31 14.94 -4.80 17.72
C ILE A 31 14.70 -3.30 17.50
N ARG A 32 14.50 -2.51 18.55
CA ARG A 32 14.40 -1.04 18.46
C ARG A 32 15.67 -0.42 17.91
N GLN A 33 16.84 -0.86 18.39
CA GLN A 33 18.13 -0.40 17.90
C GLN A 33 18.31 -0.74 16.41
N TRP A 34 17.95 -1.95 16.00
CA TRP A 34 18.03 -2.38 14.60
C TRP A 34 17.09 -1.62 13.66
N LEU A 35 15.91 -1.23 14.14
CA LEU A 35 14.88 -0.60 13.32
C LEU A 35 14.86 0.93 13.43
N ALA A 36 15.69 1.52 14.28
CA ALA A 36 15.81 2.97 14.41
C ALA A 36 15.97 3.64 13.02
N PRO A 37 15.22 4.73 12.74
CA PRO A 37 14.36 5.51 13.65
C PRO A 37 12.90 5.02 13.78
N GLN A 38 12.55 3.83 13.29
CA GLN A 38 11.16 3.34 13.33
C GLN A 38 10.71 3.00 14.75
N SER A 39 9.48 3.36 15.11
CA SER A 39 8.89 3.02 16.41
C SER A 39 8.48 1.54 16.47
N VAL A 40 8.93 0.84 17.51
CA VAL A 40 8.57 -0.56 17.79
C VAL A 40 8.01 -0.69 19.21
N SER A 41 6.88 -1.35 19.34
CA SER A 41 6.13 -1.58 20.58
C SER A 41 6.17 -3.04 21.02
N SER A 42 5.76 -3.32 22.26
CA SER A 42 5.61 -4.70 22.76
C SER A 42 4.47 -5.48 22.07
N SER A 43 3.49 -4.76 21.49
CA SER A 43 2.42 -5.37 20.69
C SER A 43 2.89 -5.85 19.31
N ASP A 44 4.08 -5.45 18.88
CA ASP A 44 4.69 -5.91 17.65
C ASP A 44 5.26 -7.32 17.81
N HIS A 45 5.50 -7.96 16.67
CA HIS A 45 5.94 -9.35 16.65
C HIS A 45 7.07 -9.56 15.67
N VAL A 46 7.91 -10.53 15.99
CA VAL A 46 8.98 -11.02 15.12
C VAL A 46 8.77 -12.49 14.81
N CYS A 47 9.35 -12.95 13.70
CA CYS A 47 9.44 -14.37 13.40
C CYS A 47 10.54 -15.03 14.25
N GLN A 48 10.45 -16.34 14.45
CA GLN A 48 11.42 -17.11 15.23
C GLN A 48 12.87 -16.86 14.82
N ALA A 49 13.20 -16.85 13.53
CA ALA A 49 14.57 -16.61 13.09
C ALA A 49 15.10 -15.22 13.47
N CYS A 50 14.24 -14.19 13.49
CA CYS A 50 14.65 -12.85 13.96
C CYS A 50 14.77 -12.81 15.48
N TRP A 51 13.95 -13.57 16.20
CA TRP A 51 14.03 -13.72 17.64
C TRP A 51 15.34 -14.39 18.06
N ASP A 52 15.70 -15.49 17.41
CA ASP A 52 16.93 -16.25 17.70
C ASP A 52 18.18 -15.39 17.45
N LEU A 53 18.17 -14.58 16.38
CA LEU A 53 19.24 -13.61 16.14
C LEU A 53 19.33 -12.54 17.23
N ALA A 54 18.20 -12.03 17.72
CA ALA A 54 18.19 -11.02 18.78
C ALA A 54 18.59 -11.57 20.14
N GLN A 55 18.41 -12.88 20.38
CA GLN A 55 18.92 -13.57 21.56
C GLN A 55 20.44 -13.78 21.54
N SER A 56 21.09 -13.64 20.38
CA SER A 56 22.53 -13.81 20.28
C SER A 56 23.26 -12.73 21.09
N PRO A 57 24.31 -13.09 21.88
CA PRO A 57 25.09 -12.13 22.67
C PRO A 57 25.71 -10.99 21.84
N GLN A 58 25.88 -11.21 20.54
CA GLN A 58 26.49 -10.25 19.63
C GLN A 58 25.49 -9.25 19.02
N ALA A 59 24.19 -9.45 19.24
CA ALA A 59 23.12 -8.70 18.59
C ALA A 59 23.13 -7.19 18.91
N LEU A 60 23.52 -6.81 20.13
CA LEU A 60 23.60 -5.42 20.60
C LEU A 60 24.71 -4.61 19.91
N ASN A 61 25.78 -5.29 19.45
CA ASN A 61 26.96 -4.65 18.86
C ASN A 61 26.99 -4.70 17.34
N GLN A 62 26.02 -5.39 16.72
CA GLN A 62 25.94 -5.53 15.27
C GLN A 62 24.83 -4.65 14.69
N GLY A 63 25.04 -4.21 13.44
CA GLY A 63 23.97 -3.60 12.65
C GLY A 63 22.81 -4.56 12.45
N ARG A 64 21.67 -4.05 11.97
CA ARG A 64 20.44 -4.83 11.78
C ARG A 64 20.68 -6.16 11.07
N LEU A 65 20.39 -7.25 11.77
CA LEU A 65 20.40 -8.61 11.24
C LEU A 65 19.00 -9.05 10.82
N LEU A 66 18.90 -9.80 9.74
CA LEU A 66 17.63 -10.33 9.23
C LEU A 66 17.59 -11.86 9.37
N GLY A 67 16.60 -12.37 10.10
CA GLY A 67 16.41 -13.82 10.29
C GLY A 67 16.10 -14.59 9.02
N HIS A 68 15.61 -13.90 7.98
CA HIS A 68 15.37 -14.49 6.68
C HIS A 68 16.12 -13.70 5.62
N CYS A 69 17.13 -14.35 5.05
CA CYS A 69 17.73 -13.96 3.79
C CYS A 69 16.95 -14.61 2.63
N ASN A 70 17.08 -14.07 1.41
CA ASN A 70 16.44 -14.61 0.21
C ASN A 70 14.91 -14.64 0.27
N VAL A 71 14.30 -13.57 0.78
CA VAL A 71 12.84 -13.37 0.74
C VAL A 71 12.52 -12.10 -0.03
N CYS A 72 11.37 -12.09 -0.70
CA CYS A 72 10.89 -10.90 -1.40
C CYS A 72 10.56 -9.81 -0.39
N LEU A 73 11.12 -8.62 -0.62
CA LEU A 73 10.90 -7.45 0.24
C LEU A 73 9.41 -7.06 0.40
N CYS A 74 8.60 -7.31 -0.63
CA CYS A 74 7.17 -6.97 -0.68
C CYS A 74 6.25 -8.06 -0.11
N CYS A 75 6.25 -9.26 -0.71
CA CYS A 75 5.36 -10.36 -0.29
C CYS A 75 5.90 -11.14 0.92
N GLY A 76 7.20 -11.04 1.25
CA GLY A 76 7.85 -11.93 2.22
C GLY A 76 8.03 -13.37 1.73
N CYS A 77 7.62 -13.68 0.50
CA CYS A 77 7.71 -15.02 -0.04
C CYS A 77 9.17 -15.40 -0.37
N SER A 78 9.55 -16.65 -0.10
CA SER A 78 10.91 -17.16 -0.35
C SER A 78 11.30 -17.04 -1.83
N LEU A 79 12.56 -16.67 -2.06
CA LEU A 79 13.18 -16.50 -3.37
C LEU A 79 14.13 -17.64 -3.73
N ALA A 80 14.39 -18.58 -2.81
CA ALA A 80 15.41 -19.63 -2.98
C ALA A 80 15.27 -20.46 -4.28
N VAL A 81 14.03 -20.63 -4.77
CA VAL A 81 13.71 -21.41 -5.97
C VAL A 81 12.94 -20.60 -7.02
N ARG A 82 12.92 -19.26 -6.91
CA ARG A 82 12.06 -18.42 -7.75
C ARG A 82 12.88 -17.38 -8.50
N VAL A 83 12.44 -17.05 -9.70
CA VAL A 83 12.93 -15.89 -10.42
C VAL A 83 12.74 -14.65 -9.53
N SER A 84 13.84 -13.98 -9.25
CA SER A 84 13.90 -12.80 -8.40
C SER A 84 14.61 -11.67 -9.12
N HIS A 85 14.28 -10.45 -8.71
CA HIS A 85 14.76 -9.22 -9.31
C HIS A 85 15.44 -8.40 -8.22
N ARG A 86 16.71 -8.05 -8.46
CA ARG A 86 17.44 -7.14 -7.57
C ARG A 86 16.90 -5.72 -7.77
N LEU A 87 16.68 -5.00 -6.69
CA LEU A 87 16.27 -3.60 -6.76
C LEU A 87 17.50 -2.71 -6.97
N HIS A 88 17.53 -1.97 -8.08
CA HIS A 88 18.55 -0.96 -8.38
C HIS A 88 17.95 0.19 -9.21
N LYS A 89 18.75 1.22 -9.47
CA LYS A 89 18.33 2.45 -10.18
C LYS A 89 19.10 2.67 -11.48
N ASN A 90 19.66 1.60 -12.07
CA ASN A 90 20.58 1.69 -13.20
C ASN A 90 19.90 2.09 -14.51
N SER A 91 18.59 1.89 -14.62
CA SER A 91 17.78 2.36 -15.74
C SER A 91 16.57 3.16 -15.28
N ILE A 92 15.98 3.95 -16.20
CA ILE A 92 14.75 4.71 -15.94
C ILE A 92 13.63 3.80 -15.46
N ARG A 93 13.42 2.65 -16.13
CA ARG A 93 12.39 1.67 -15.77
C ARG A 93 12.60 1.13 -14.36
N GLU A 94 13.82 0.71 -14.04
CA GLU A 94 14.14 0.17 -12.71
C GLU A 94 14.03 1.23 -11.62
N SER A 95 14.41 2.48 -11.90
CA SER A 95 14.25 3.59 -10.96
C SER A 95 12.77 3.84 -10.64
N ARG A 96 11.88 3.76 -11.64
CA ARG A 96 10.43 3.87 -11.42
C ARG A 96 9.89 2.71 -10.58
N ILE A 97 10.29 1.48 -10.90
CA ILE A 97 9.94 0.28 -10.11
C ILE A 97 10.44 0.44 -8.67
N TYR A 98 11.69 0.87 -8.48
CA TYR A 98 12.29 1.11 -7.17
C TYR A 98 11.44 2.08 -6.36
N ASN A 99 11.02 3.20 -6.96
CA ASN A 99 10.21 4.21 -6.28
C ASN A 99 8.84 3.64 -5.88
N VAL A 100 8.17 2.88 -6.76
CA VAL A 100 6.93 2.17 -6.42
C VAL A 100 7.13 1.25 -5.23
N ILE A 101 8.21 0.45 -5.22
CA ILE A 101 8.49 -0.46 -4.12
C ILE A 101 8.78 0.29 -2.83
N GLN A 102 9.54 1.39 -2.89
CA GLN A 102 9.85 2.21 -1.73
C GLN A 102 8.57 2.68 -1.05
N GLU A 103 7.59 3.15 -1.84
CA GLU A 103 6.27 3.55 -1.34
C GLU A 103 5.49 2.39 -0.72
N TRP A 104 5.56 1.18 -1.29
CA TRP A 104 4.82 0.02 -0.79
C TRP A 104 5.35 -0.55 0.52
N ILE A 105 6.62 -0.29 0.85
CA ILE A 105 7.26 -0.90 2.01
C ILE A 105 7.45 0.04 3.19
N ILE A 106 7.07 1.32 3.05
CA ILE A 106 7.10 2.33 4.12
C ILE A 106 6.53 1.72 5.42
N PRO A 107 7.22 1.86 6.56
CA PRO A 107 8.39 2.72 6.82
C PRO A 107 9.76 2.08 6.51
N ARG A 108 9.81 0.90 5.87
CA ARG A 108 11.06 0.17 5.66
C ARG A 108 11.92 0.81 4.56
N THR A 109 13.23 0.69 4.71
CA THR A 109 14.22 1.12 3.72
C THR A 109 14.61 -0.04 2.80
N ILE A 110 14.86 0.27 1.52
CA ILE A 110 15.40 -0.70 0.55
C ILE A 110 16.91 -0.79 0.76
N GLN A 111 17.41 -1.97 1.09
CA GLN A 111 18.86 -2.25 1.19
C GLN A 111 19.45 -2.59 -0.19
N ALA A 112 20.76 -2.41 -0.37
CA ALA A 112 21.46 -2.71 -1.63
C ALA A 112 21.34 -4.17 -2.10
N THR A 113 21.17 -5.10 -1.16
CA THR A 113 20.99 -6.54 -1.41
C THR A 113 19.50 -6.94 -1.53
N SER A 114 18.59 -5.98 -1.57
CA SER A 114 17.15 -6.27 -1.58
C SER A 114 16.71 -6.86 -2.91
N HIS A 115 15.90 -7.91 -2.80
CA HIS A 115 15.29 -8.58 -3.94
C HIS A 115 13.77 -8.64 -3.79
N ILE A 116 13.08 -8.69 -4.92
CA ILE A 116 11.65 -8.94 -4.99
C ILE A 116 11.37 -10.13 -5.92
N CYS A 117 10.28 -10.85 -5.66
CA CYS A 117 9.87 -11.92 -6.54
C CYS A 117 9.35 -11.36 -7.86
N HIS A 118 9.39 -12.16 -8.92
CA HIS A 118 8.92 -11.74 -10.25
C HIS A 118 7.47 -11.20 -10.25
N LYS A 119 6.56 -11.80 -9.46
CA LYS A 119 5.17 -11.31 -9.35
C LYS A 119 5.09 -9.88 -8.80
N CYS A 120 5.85 -9.59 -7.74
CA CYS A 120 5.92 -8.25 -7.17
C CYS A 120 6.59 -7.26 -8.13
N TRP A 121 7.60 -7.72 -8.86
CA TRP A 121 8.26 -6.89 -9.88
C TRP A 121 7.29 -6.51 -11.01
N MET A 122 6.55 -7.46 -11.56
CA MET A 122 5.55 -7.20 -12.60
C MET A 122 4.43 -6.27 -12.11
N ALA A 123 4.00 -6.43 -10.85
CA ALA A 123 3.01 -5.54 -10.24
C ALA A 123 3.56 -4.11 -10.11
N ALA A 124 4.82 -3.98 -9.68
CA ALA A 124 5.47 -2.69 -9.53
C ALA A 124 5.73 -2.02 -10.88
N ASP A 125 6.17 -2.77 -11.88
CA ASP A 125 6.36 -2.30 -13.27
C ASP A 125 5.05 -1.73 -13.84
N ARG A 126 3.92 -2.43 -13.68
CA ARG A 126 2.59 -1.92 -14.08
C ARG A 126 2.20 -0.66 -13.31
N ALA A 127 2.44 -0.61 -12.00
CA ALA A 127 2.16 0.57 -11.19
C ALA A 127 3.09 1.75 -11.54
N SER A 128 4.30 1.46 -12.02
CA SER A 128 5.32 2.46 -12.35
C SER A 128 4.93 3.32 -13.55
N VAL A 129 4.20 2.72 -14.51
CA VAL A 129 3.59 3.44 -15.63
C VAL A 129 2.65 4.52 -15.10
N ASN A 130 1.77 4.14 -14.17
CA ASN A 130 0.81 5.07 -13.56
C ASN A 130 1.46 6.11 -12.63
N MET A 131 2.67 5.84 -12.12
CA MET A 131 3.45 6.83 -11.34
C MET A 131 4.20 7.84 -12.22
N THR A 132 4.44 7.53 -13.50
CA THR A 132 5.15 8.44 -14.43
C THR A 132 4.25 9.06 -15.50
N SER A 133 3.01 8.61 -15.63
CA SER A 133 2.04 9.24 -16.52
C SER A 133 1.52 10.57 -15.95
N GLY A 134 2.24 11.65 -16.29
CA GLY A 134 1.61 12.84 -16.87
C GLY A 134 0.92 12.50 -18.22
N PRO A 135 0.22 13.45 -18.85
CA PRO A 135 -0.90 13.19 -19.75
C PRO A 135 -0.52 12.28 -20.92
N SER A 136 -1.21 11.14 -21.05
CA SER A 136 -1.37 10.49 -22.34
C SER A 136 -2.64 11.05 -22.96
N THR A 137 -2.50 12.10 -23.76
CA THR A 137 -3.51 12.54 -24.71
C THR A 137 -3.70 11.45 -25.77
N SER A 138 -4.60 10.49 -25.55
CA SER A 138 -5.22 9.79 -26.66
C SER A 138 -6.50 10.55 -27.01
N PHE A 139 -6.36 11.49 -27.94
CA PHE A 139 -7.48 12.06 -28.66
C PHE A 139 -8.22 10.91 -29.36
N ARG A 140 -9.36 10.49 -28.80
CA ARG A 140 -10.46 9.98 -29.63
C ARG A 140 -11.32 11.19 -29.95
N GLN A 141 -11.22 11.64 -31.20
CA GLN A 141 -12.24 12.49 -31.79
C GLN A 141 -13.53 11.68 -31.84
N ASP A 142 -14.47 11.97 -30.96
CA ASP A 142 -15.88 11.70 -31.20
C ASP A 142 -16.60 13.05 -31.17
N SER A 143 -17.08 13.45 -32.33
CA SER A 143 -17.95 14.61 -32.52
C SER A 143 -19.29 14.41 -31.79
N PRO A 144 -19.97 15.49 -31.38
CA PRO A 144 -21.10 15.43 -30.47
C PRO A 144 -22.40 15.10 -31.20
N GLN A 145 -23.11 14.06 -30.75
CA GLN A 145 -24.56 13.99 -30.93
C GLN A 145 -25.25 14.38 -29.63
N ILE A 146 -25.87 15.54 -29.72
CA ILE A 146 -26.86 16.11 -28.81
C ILE A 146 -28.09 15.20 -28.82
N VAL A 147 -28.49 14.65 -27.67
CA VAL A 147 -29.91 14.38 -27.38
C VAL A 147 -30.16 14.59 -25.89
N GLU A 148 -31.12 15.49 -25.61
CA GLU A 148 -31.68 15.90 -24.32
C GLU A 148 -32.43 14.78 -23.56
N PRO A 149 -32.76 14.98 -22.27
CA PRO A 149 -33.31 13.98 -21.37
C PRO A 149 -34.85 13.96 -21.37
N GLN A 150 -35.45 12.77 -21.24
CA GLN A 150 -36.85 12.64 -20.81
C GLN A 150 -36.95 11.73 -19.58
N GLN A 151 -37.38 12.34 -18.48
CA GLN A 151 -37.98 11.71 -17.30
C GLN A 151 -39.33 11.10 -17.67
N GLN A 152 -39.68 9.95 -17.07
CA GLN A 152 -41.05 9.65 -16.66
C GLN A 152 -41.08 8.55 -15.57
N ASP A 153 -42.08 8.69 -14.70
CA ASP A 153 -42.27 8.16 -13.35
C ASP A 153 -42.94 6.75 -13.25
N LEU A 154 -42.58 6.03 -12.16
CA LEU A 154 -43.35 5.08 -11.29
C LEU A 154 -43.98 3.76 -11.86
N PRO A 155 -44.38 2.76 -11.01
CA PRO A 155 -43.84 2.25 -9.74
C PRO A 155 -43.79 0.69 -9.60
N ASP A 156 -43.06 0.23 -8.56
CA ASP A 156 -43.27 -0.91 -7.63
C ASP A 156 -43.54 -2.34 -8.13
N VAL A 157 -42.65 -3.30 -7.77
CA VAL A 157 -42.95 -4.60 -7.09
C VAL A 157 -41.62 -5.22 -6.59
N THR A 158 -41.44 -5.31 -5.28
CA THR A 158 -40.63 -6.34 -4.59
C THR A 158 -41.60 -7.34 -3.92
N PRO A 159 -41.25 -8.61 -3.62
CA PRO A 159 -40.06 -8.95 -2.82
C PRO A 159 -39.38 -10.28 -3.16
N ASN A 160 -38.07 -10.36 -2.95
CA ASN A 160 -37.46 -11.66 -2.62
C ASN A 160 -36.47 -11.50 -1.47
N ALA A 161 -36.82 -12.15 -0.36
CA ALA A 161 -36.11 -12.13 0.90
C ALA A 161 -34.83 -12.99 0.80
N GLY A 162 -33.70 -12.32 0.65
CA GLY A 162 -32.39 -12.86 1.02
C GLY A 162 -32.00 -12.26 2.36
N VAL A 163 -31.91 -13.09 3.39
CA VAL A 163 -31.48 -12.74 4.75
C VAL A 163 -30.10 -12.10 4.72
N SER A 164 -30.06 -10.76 4.74
CA SER A 164 -28.85 -9.98 4.95
C SER A 164 -28.75 -9.68 6.44
N SER A 165 -27.70 -10.22 7.08
CA SER A 165 -27.32 -9.89 8.45
C SER A 165 -27.05 -8.39 8.53
N ASN A 166 -28.01 -7.63 9.08
CA ASN A 166 -27.90 -6.21 9.40
C ASN A 166 -26.96 -6.02 10.61
N GLN A 167 -25.66 -6.32 10.44
CA GLN A 167 -24.68 -5.70 11.32
C GLN A 167 -24.47 -4.26 10.84
N PRO A 168 -24.67 -3.25 11.70
CA PRO A 168 -24.32 -1.88 11.35
C PRO A 168 -22.82 -1.84 11.10
N VAL A 169 -22.45 -1.59 9.84
CA VAL A 169 -21.06 -1.32 9.48
C VAL A 169 -20.59 -0.17 10.37
N PRO A 170 -19.46 -0.31 11.11
CA PRO A 170 -18.95 0.76 11.95
C PRO A 170 -18.71 2.01 11.11
N SER A 171 -19.59 3.00 11.26
CA SER A 171 -19.47 4.28 10.58
C SER A 171 -18.76 5.25 11.51
N ILE A 172 -17.56 5.69 11.11
CA ILE A 172 -16.83 6.72 11.82
C ILE A 172 -17.24 8.05 11.21
N VAL A 173 -17.93 8.89 11.99
CA VAL A 173 -18.27 10.26 11.60
C VAL A 173 -17.15 11.18 12.06
N LEU A 174 -16.51 11.86 11.12
CA LEU A 174 -15.48 12.86 11.38
C LEU A 174 -16.05 14.25 11.07
N SER A 175 -16.68 14.88 12.06
CA SER A 175 -17.47 16.10 11.87
C SER A 175 -16.68 17.30 11.35
N GLU A 176 -15.36 17.33 11.54
CA GLU A 176 -14.48 18.40 11.07
C GLU A 176 -13.85 18.11 9.69
N TYR A 177 -14.17 16.96 9.09
CA TYR A 177 -13.59 16.55 7.82
C TYR A 177 -14.56 16.76 6.68
N MET A 178 -14.08 17.40 5.63
CA MET A 178 -14.78 17.50 4.37
C MET A 178 -14.48 16.26 3.52
N ARG A 179 -15.47 15.77 2.79
CA ARG A 179 -15.33 14.64 1.87
C ARG A 179 -15.54 15.11 0.45
N ALA A 180 -14.60 14.79 -0.43
CA ALA A 180 -14.80 14.95 -1.86
C ALA A 180 -15.96 14.09 -2.34
N ILE A 181 -16.73 14.59 -3.31
CA ILE A 181 -17.77 13.78 -3.95
C ILE A 181 -17.14 12.53 -4.55
N GLU A 182 -17.79 11.38 -4.38
CA GLU A 182 -17.25 10.13 -4.91
C GLU A 182 -17.53 10.07 -6.41
N THR A 183 -16.48 10.13 -7.21
CA THR A 183 -16.59 10.18 -8.67
C THR A 183 -15.42 9.47 -9.34
N GLU A 184 -15.74 8.46 -10.15
CA GLU A 184 -14.76 7.80 -10.99
C GLU A 184 -14.66 8.41 -12.39
N ARG A 185 -15.67 9.19 -12.79
CA ARG A 185 -15.90 9.65 -14.17
C ARG A 185 -15.60 11.13 -14.41
N ARG A 186 -15.54 11.96 -13.36
CA ARG A 186 -15.22 13.39 -13.44
C ARG A 186 -14.21 13.79 -12.36
N CYS A 187 -13.57 14.94 -12.56
CA CYS A 187 -12.77 15.59 -11.54
C CYS A 187 -13.57 15.73 -10.25
N PHE A 188 -12.93 15.54 -9.11
CA PHE A 188 -13.56 15.82 -7.82
C PHE A 188 -13.64 17.32 -7.51
N ILE A 189 -12.91 18.17 -8.25
CA ILE A 189 -13.03 19.62 -8.18
C ILE A 189 -14.30 20.04 -8.93
N GLU A 190 -15.19 20.72 -8.22
CA GLU A 190 -16.44 21.23 -8.79
C GLU A 190 -16.17 22.23 -9.93
N GLY A 191 -16.96 22.13 -11.01
CA GLY A 191 -16.83 23.01 -12.17
C GLY A 191 -15.64 22.71 -13.10
N CYS A 192 -14.80 21.72 -12.78
CA CYS A 192 -13.70 21.35 -13.67
C CYS A 192 -14.23 20.65 -14.94
N GLN A 193 -14.05 21.29 -16.10
CA GLN A 193 -14.46 20.76 -17.41
C GLN A 193 -13.32 20.05 -18.16
N ARG A 194 -12.14 19.95 -17.55
CA ARG A 194 -11.03 19.23 -18.17
C ARG A 194 -11.35 17.74 -18.26
N THR A 195 -10.93 17.12 -19.35
CA THR A 195 -11.22 15.72 -19.66
C THR A 195 -10.18 14.75 -19.08
N GLU A 196 -9.05 15.28 -18.60
CA GLU A 196 -7.98 14.53 -17.97
C GLU A 196 -8.44 13.92 -16.64
N ARG A 197 -8.13 12.65 -16.38
CA ARG A 197 -8.64 11.93 -15.21
C ARG A 197 -7.53 11.18 -14.49
N TYR A 198 -6.70 11.91 -13.74
CA TYR A 198 -5.62 11.31 -12.96
C TYR A 198 -6.17 10.72 -11.66
N ARG A 199 -5.73 9.53 -11.28
CA ARG A 199 -5.96 9.05 -9.91
C ARG A 199 -5.24 9.97 -8.95
N VAL A 200 -5.87 10.32 -7.84
CA VAL A 200 -5.23 11.13 -6.80
C VAL A 200 -4.17 10.29 -6.07
N PRO A 201 -2.88 10.64 -6.14
CA PRO A 201 -1.81 9.89 -5.46
C PRO A 201 -2.06 9.75 -3.96
N LEU A 202 -1.60 8.65 -3.35
CA LEU A 202 -1.77 8.43 -1.91
C LEU A 202 -1.12 9.54 -1.08
N THR A 203 0.03 10.06 -1.51
CA THR A 203 0.71 11.19 -0.85
C THR A 203 -0.15 12.43 -0.83
N THR A 204 -0.75 12.79 -1.98
CA THR A 204 -1.70 13.91 -2.08
C THR A 204 -2.93 13.68 -1.21
N ARG A 205 -3.50 12.47 -1.21
CA ARG A 205 -4.64 12.13 -0.34
C ARG A 205 -4.29 12.24 1.14
N LYS A 206 -3.10 11.79 1.55
CA LYS A 206 -2.61 11.91 2.94
C LYS A 206 -2.35 13.36 3.33
N MET A 207 -1.74 14.14 2.45
CA MET A 207 -1.51 15.57 2.68
C MET A 207 -2.84 16.32 2.83
N LEU A 208 -3.79 16.11 1.93
CA LEU A 208 -5.12 16.74 2.01
C LEU A 208 -5.88 16.30 3.26
N PHE A 209 -5.77 15.04 3.65
CA PHE A 209 -6.39 14.54 4.87
C PHE A 209 -5.76 15.13 6.14
N ASN A 210 -4.43 15.20 6.23
CA ASN A 210 -3.73 15.62 7.43
C ASN A 210 -3.68 17.15 7.60
N GLU A 211 -3.44 17.89 6.51
CA GLU A 211 -3.23 19.34 6.56
C GLU A 211 -4.52 20.13 6.36
N TYR A 212 -5.44 19.61 5.53
CA TYR A 212 -6.65 20.33 5.12
C TYR A 212 -7.95 19.69 5.62
N LYS A 213 -7.86 18.62 6.42
CA LYS A 213 -9.01 17.82 6.89
C LYS A 213 -9.94 17.41 5.73
N TYR A 214 -9.36 17.12 4.56
CA TYR A 214 -10.09 16.86 3.33
C TYR A 214 -9.86 15.42 2.85
N TYR A 215 -10.89 14.57 3.00
CA TYR A 215 -10.84 13.18 2.58
C TYR A 215 -11.21 13.02 1.10
N ILE A 216 -10.36 12.30 0.37
CA ILE A 216 -10.58 11.94 -1.03
C ILE A 216 -10.70 10.42 -1.16
N PRO A 217 -11.86 9.89 -1.62
CA PRO A 217 -12.04 8.49 -1.95
C PRO A 217 -10.99 7.96 -2.94
N GLU A 218 -10.64 6.68 -2.85
CA GLU A 218 -9.56 6.08 -3.66
C GLU A 218 -9.81 6.15 -5.17
N ASN A 219 -11.08 6.10 -5.59
CA ASN A 219 -11.44 6.10 -6.99
C ASN A 219 -11.61 7.51 -7.57
N ASN A 220 -11.45 8.57 -6.77
CA ASN A 220 -11.56 9.93 -7.26
C ASN A 220 -10.51 10.26 -8.32
N ARG A 221 -10.89 11.19 -9.20
CA ARG A 221 -10.06 11.70 -10.28
C ARG A 221 -9.77 13.18 -10.10
N LEU A 222 -8.55 13.61 -10.41
CA LEU A 222 -8.13 15.00 -10.47
C LEU A 222 -7.75 15.34 -11.91
N CYS A 223 -8.12 16.51 -12.39
CA CYS A 223 -7.58 17.05 -13.64
C CYS A 223 -6.27 17.77 -13.35
N GLY A 224 -5.29 17.61 -14.24
CA GLY A 224 -4.07 18.42 -14.26
C GLY A 224 -4.36 19.77 -14.90
#